data_AF-A0A935YP57-F1
#
_entry.id   AF-A0A935YP57-F1
#
_cell.length_a   1.000
_cell.length_b   1.000
_cell.length_c   1.000
_cell.angle_alpha   90.00
_cell.angle_beta   90.00
_cell.angle_gamma   90.00
#
_symmetry.space_group_name_H-M   'P 1'
#
loop_
_entity.id
_entity.type
_entity.pdbx_description
1 polymer ?
#
loop_
_entity_poly.entity_id
_entity_poly.type
_entity_poly.pdbx_seq_one_letter_code
_entity_poly.pdbx_strand_id
1 'polypeptide(L)'
;MDNDLLKLLLPSLVGLLGALLGSVASYVAIKGKMRIELMSHFRRELRGERVAAYREIWKALEPLALYAPPEDLTLAKLKEMERNLSKHYFEHGIFLSTQSRDHYFLLQDAMQVIIGARSKSSDWLPLRTRDDRFTLAEAQARERALGLEPVAEVGSSLLGHLRRTKKNEEVLRQMVSKWNSTDEGHADFHLLRALGSRLRTGLAHDLEARSGIWAGFGGEPR
;
A
#
# COMPACT_ATOMS: atom_id res chain seq x y z
N MET A 1 16.46 74.20 25.51
CA MET A 1 15.85 73.21 24.61
C MET A 1 14.64 72.67 25.33
N ASP A 2 13.45 73.07 24.90
CA ASP A 2 12.23 72.96 25.69
C ASP A 2 11.79 71.50 25.86
N ASN A 3 11.48 71.12 27.11
CA ASN A 3 11.01 69.79 27.48
C ASN A 3 9.74 69.36 26.72
N ASP A 4 9.00 70.30 26.14
CA ASP A 4 7.78 70.03 25.39
C ASP A 4 8.04 69.42 23.99
N LEU A 5 9.19 69.69 23.38
CA LEU A 5 9.59 69.08 22.11
C LEU A 5 9.92 67.59 22.29
N LEU A 6 10.57 67.25 23.41
CA LEU A 6 10.90 65.88 23.79
C LEU A 6 9.64 65.03 24.09
N LYS A 7 8.63 65.64 24.73
CA LYS A 7 7.32 65.00 25.00
C LYS A 7 6.54 64.68 23.72
N LEU A 8 6.71 65.44 22.65
CA LEU A 8 6.03 65.20 21.36
C LEU A 8 6.75 64.15 20.49
N LEU A 9 8.08 64.06 20.58
CA LEU A 9 8.87 63.12 19.77
C LEU A 9 8.80 61.67 20.28
N LEU A 10 8.75 61.47 21.60
CA LEU A 10 8.73 60.14 22.23
C LEU A 10 7.57 59.25 21.75
N PRO A 11 6.28 59.70 21.76
CA PRO A 11 5.17 58.88 21.29
C PRO A 11 5.27 58.51 19.80
N SER A 12 5.77 59.43 18.98
CA SER A 12 5.93 59.23 17.53
C SER A 12 6.98 58.15 17.23
N LEU A 13 8.10 58.16 17.97
CA LEU A 13 9.14 57.14 17.85
C LEU A 13 8.62 55.76 18.29
N VAL A 14 7.89 55.69 19.41
CA VAL A 14 7.27 54.45 19.90
C VAL A 14 6.26 53.91 18.89
N GLY A 15 5.43 54.78 18.30
CA GLY A 15 4.47 54.39 17.25
C GLY A 15 5.16 53.83 16.00
N LEU A 16 6.26 54.45 15.55
CA LEU A 16 7.02 53.99 14.39
C LEU A 16 7.73 52.66 14.65
N LEU A 17 8.34 52.49 15.82
CA LEU A 17 8.93 51.21 16.24
C LEU A 17 7.87 50.10 16.33
N GLY A 18 6.70 50.41 16.89
CA GLY A 18 5.57 49.49 16.94
C GLY A 18 5.08 49.07 15.56
N ALA A 19 4.93 50.02 14.64
CA ALA A 19 4.54 49.74 13.25
C ALA A 19 5.58 48.86 12.53
N LEU A 20 6.88 49.15 12.71
CA LEU A 20 7.96 48.39 12.11
C LEU A 20 7.99 46.95 12.64
N LEU A 21 7.95 46.76 13.97
CA LEU A 21 7.88 45.43 14.59
C LEU A 21 6.60 44.68 14.16
N GLY A 22 5.47 45.35 14.11
CA GLY A 22 4.20 44.78 13.64
C GLY A 22 4.27 44.32 12.19
N SER A 23 4.94 45.07 11.31
CA SER A 23 5.15 44.70 9.91
C SER A 23 6.03 43.45 9.76
N VAL A 24 7.12 43.35 10.54
CA VAL A 24 8.02 42.20 10.53
C VAL A 24 7.31 40.96 11.06
N ALA A 25 6.60 41.09 12.18
CA ALA A 25 5.80 40.01 12.76
C ALA A 25 4.73 39.51 11.79
N SER A 26 4.01 40.43 11.13
CA SER A 26 3.00 40.11 10.11
C SER A 26 3.62 39.37 8.92
N TYR A 27 4.78 39.81 8.44
CA TYR A 27 5.49 39.16 7.34
C TYR A 27 5.90 37.73 7.68
N VAL A 28 6.46 37.51 8.87
CA VAL A 28 6.83 36.17 9.35
C VAL A 28 5.59 35.27 9.48
N ALA A 29 4.49 35.79 10.03
CA ALA A 29 3.24 35.06 10.16
C ALA A 29 2.66 34.66 8.79
N ILE A 30 2.64 35.57 7.82
CA ILE A 30 2.18 35.30 6.45
C ILE A 30 3.04 34.21 5.79
N LYS A 31 4.37 34.32 5.89
CA LYS A 31 5.28 33.29 5.34
C LYS A 31 5.07 31.92 6.00
N GLY A 32 4.85 31.89 7.32
CA GLY A 32 4.54 30.67 8.05
C GLY A 32 3.25 30.02 7.56
N LYS A 33 2.17 30.81 7.43
CA LYS A 33 0.87 30.35 6.94
C LYS A 33 0.96 29.80 5.51
N MET A 34 1.62 30.52 4.59
CA MET A 34 1.80 30.09 3.20
C MET A 34 2.54 28.75 3.09
N ARG A 35 3.57 28.52 3.91
CA ARG A 35 4.28 27.23 3.94
C ARG A 35 3.39 26.09 4.42
N ILE A 36 2.64 26.29 5.49
CA ILE A 36 1.70 25.28 6.02
C ILE A 36 0.62 24.96 4.99
N GLU A 37 0.07 25.99 4.34
CA GLU A 37 -0.97 25.85 3.32
C GLU A 37 -0.45 25.10 2.08
N LEU A 38 0.73 25.45 1.58
CA LEU A 38 1.35 24.76 0.45
C LEU A 38 1.66 23.29 0.78
N MET A 39 2.19 23.01 1.98
CA MET A 39 2.43 21.64 2.43
C MET A 39 1.13 20.85 2.60
N SER A 40 0.07 21.49 3.10
CA SER A 40 -1.26 20.89 3.23
C SER A 40 -1.84 20.53 1.86
N HIS A 41 -1.76 21.47 0.91
CA HIS A 41 -2.21 21.27 -0.47
C HIS A 41 -1.50 20.09 -1.13
N PHE A 42 -0.17 20.10 -1.12
CA PHE A 42 0.65 19.05 -1.70
C PHE A 42 0.36 17.67 -1.08
N ARG A 43 0.17 17.61 0.25
CA ARG A 43 -0.21 16.36 0.94
C ARG A 43 -1.58 15.87 0.49
N ARG A 44 -2.54 16.77 0.28
CA ARG A 44 -3.89 16.43 -0.17
C ARG A 44 -3.86 15.89 -1.61
N GLU A 45 -3.17 16.56 -2.51
CA GLU A 45 -2.99 16.11 -3.90
C GLU A 45 -2.32 14.74 -3.95
N LEU A 46 -1.19 14.59 -3.26
CA LEU A 46 -0.46 13.31 -3.22
C LEU A 46 -1.30 12.17 -2.62
N ARG A 47 -2.17 12.47 -1.65
CA ARG A 47 -3.12 11.49 -1.12
C ARG A 47 -4.18 11.13 -2.16
N GLY A 48 -4.70 12.11 -2.90
CA GLY A 48 -5.62 11.88 -4.01
C GLY A 48 -5.04 10.92 -5.04
N GLU A 49 -3.81 11.19 -5.49
CA GLU A 49 -3.08 10.34 -6.44
C GLU A 49 -2.86 8.91 -5.90
N ARG A 50 -2.47 8.76 -4.63
CA ARG A 50 -2.36 7.44 -3.99
C ARG A 50 -3.68 6.68 -3.98
N VAL A 51 -4.77 7.33 -3.58
CA VAL A 51 -6.09 6.69 -3.53
C VAL A 51 -6.53 6.25 -4.92
N ALA A 52 -6.26 7.06 -5.95
CA ALA A 52 -6.53 6.70 -7.34
C ALA A 52 -5.71 5.47 -7.76
N ALA A 53 -4.39 5.52 -7.58
CA ALA A 53 -3.49 4.40 -7.88
C ALA A 53 -3.88 3.10 -7.15
N TYR A 54 -4.24 3.19 -5.87
CA TYR A 54 -4.55 2.01 -5.05
C TYR A 54 -5.91 1.40 -5.41
N ARG A 55 -6.86 2.23 -5.85
CA ARG A 55 -8.15 1.77 -6.35
C ARG A 55 -7.99 0.89 -7.58
N GLU A 56 -7.05 1.22 -8.46
CA GLU A 56 -6.76 0.41 -9.65
C GLU A 56 -6.20 -0.95 -9.30
N ILE A 57 -5.22 -1.01 -8.39
CA ILE A 57 -4.72 -2.29 -7.86
C ILE A 57 -5.86 -3.09 -7.23
N TRP A 58 -6.69 -2.44 -6.40
CA TRP A 58 -7.80 -3.12 -5.73
C TRP A 58 -8.76 -3.79 -6.72
N LYS A 59 -9.10 -3.08 -7.81
CA LYS A 59 -9.92 -3.62 -8.91
C LYS A 59 -9.21 -4.77 -9.63
N ALA A 60 -7.92 -4.61 -9.95
CA ALA A 60 -7.15 -5.66 -10.61
C ALA A 60 -7.07 -6.96 -9.77
N LEU A 61 -7.18 -6.86 -8.44
CA LEU A 61 -7.20 -8.00 -7.54
C LEU A 61 -8.60 -8.60 -7.32
N GLU A 62 -9.65 -8.10 -7.95
CA GLU A 62 -11.02 -8.62 -7.82
C GLU A 62 -11.14 -10.14 -8.09
N PRO A 63 -10.44 -10.73 -9.08
CA PRO A 63 -10.48 -12.18 -9.31
C PRO A 63 -9.97 -13.02 -8.13
N LEU A 64 -9.22 -12.41 -7.20
CA LEU A 64 -8.72 -13.02 -5.97
C LEU A 64 -9.66 -12.79 -4.77
N ALA A 65 -10.87 -12.29 -4.98
CA ALA A 65 -11.86 -12.10 -3.92
C ALA A 65 -12.29 -13.45 -3.34
N LEU A 66 -12.29 -13.60 -2.01
CA LEU A 66 -12.75 -14.83 -1.36
C LEU A 66 -14.24 -15.06 -1.62
N TYR A 67 -15.04 -14.00 -1.46
CA TYR A 67 -16.49 -14.04 -1.58
C TYR A 67 -16.93 -13.50 -2.94
N ALA A 68 -17.91 -14.19 -3.54
CA ALA A 68 -18.54 -13.79 -4.79
C ALA A 68 -17.54 -13.37 -5.87
N PRO A 69 -16.59 -14.25 -6.27
CA PRO A 69 -15.74 -13.95 -7.41
C PRO A 69 -16.63 -13.67 -8.64
N PRO A 70 -16.29 -12.68 -9.48
CA PRO A 70 -17.12 -12.35 -10.64
C PRO A 70 -17.19 -13.51 -11.65
N GLU A 71 -16.11 -14.28 -11.74
CA GLU A 71 -15.89 -15.31 -12.76
C GLU A 71 -14.80 -16.30 -12.32
N ASP A 72 -14.68 -17.41 -13.05
CA ASP A 72 -13.63 -18.41 -12.83
C ASP A 72 -12.25 -17.80 -13.00
N LEU A 73 -11.32 -18.10 -12.09
CA LEU A 73 -9.92 -17.70 -12.22
C LEU A 73 -9.19 -18.73 -13.06
N THR A 74 -8.96 -18.44 -14.33
CA THR A 74 -8.19 -19.31 -15.25
C THR A 74 -6.74 -18.86 -15.38
N LEU A 75 -5.90 -19.71 -15.97
CA LEU A 75 -4.51 -19.34 -16.26
C LEU A 75 -4.41 -18.15 -17.23
N ALA A 76 -5.32 -18.05 -18.21
CA ALA A 76 -5.40 -16.90 -19.11
C ALA A 76 -5.60 -15.57 -18.35
N LYS A 77 -6.54 -15.56 -17.39
CA LYS A 77 -6.83 -14.39 -16.55
C LYS A 77 -5.69 -14.08 -15.60
N LEU A 78 -5.02 -15.10 -15.08
CA LEU A 78 -3.83 -14.89 -14.25
C LEU A 78 -2.71 -14.17 -15.03
N LYS A 79 -2.45 -14.58 -16.28
CA LYS A 79 -1.51 -13.90 -17.18
C LYS A 79 -1.94 -12.46 -17.50
N GLU A 80 -3.24 -12.23 -17.67
CA GLU A 80 -3.77 -10.88 -17.89
C GLU A 80 -3.58 -9.98 -16.66
N MET A 81 -3.91 -10.49 -15.47
CA MET A 81 -3.73 -9.79 -14.21
C MET A 81 -2.26 -9.46 -13.95
N GLU A 82 -1.34 -10.40 -14.22
CA GLU A 82 0.12 -10.17 -14.14
C GLU A 82 0.55 -9.01 -15.04
N ARG A 83 0.14 -8.99 -16.31
CA ARG A 83 0.45 -7.91 -17.26
C ARG A 83 -0.14 -6.57 -16.83
N ASN A 84 -1.40 -6.56 -16.39
CA ASN A 84 -2.09 -5.33 -15.96
C ASN A 84 -1.42 -4.73 -14.72
N LEU A 85 -1.00 -5.57 -13.77
CA LEU A 85 -0.21 -5.12 -12.63
C LEU A 85 1.19 -4.65 -13.09
N SER A 86 1.88 -5.37 -13.98
CA SER A 86 3.19 -4.90 -14.46
C SER A 86 3.10 -3.50 -15.09
N LYS A 87 2.09 -3.28 -15.94
CA LYS A 87 1.78 -1.97 -16.51
C LYS A 87 1.49 -0.91 -15.44
N HIS A 88 0.61 -1.22 -14.49
CA HIS A 88 0.27 -0.32 -13.37
C HIS A 88 1.51 0.13 -12.59
N TYR A 89 2.47 -0.77 -12.34
CA TYR A 89 3.68 -0.40 -11.60
C TYR A 89 4.49 0.69 -12.32
N PHE A 90 4.60 0.64 -13.65
CA PHE A 90 5.31 1.66 -14.41
C PHE A 90 4.55 2.98 -14.49
N GLU A 91 3.21 2.95 -14.44
CA GLU A 91 2.37 4.15 -14.49
C GLU A 91 2.24 4.82 -13.12
N HIS A 92 2.07 4.03 -12.06
CA HIS A 92 1.63 4.49 -10.74
C HIS A 92 2.41 3.88 -9.56
N GLY A 93 3.41 3.03 -9.80
CA GLY A 93 4.19 2.37 -8.76
C GLY A 93 4.98 3.32 -7.85
N ILE A 94 5.22 4.56 -8.29
CA ILE A 94 5.86 5.62 -7.49
C ILE A 94 5.05 5.97 -6.23
N PHE A 95 3.73 5.76 -6.26
CA PHE A 95 2.85 6.07 -5.13
C PHE A 95 2.91 5.04 -4.01
N LEU A 96 3.38 3.82 -4.30
CA LEU A 96 3.49 2.71 -3.36
C LEU A 96 4.57 2.97 -2.30
N SER A 97 4.21 2.74 -1.03
CA SER A 97 5.20 2.60 0.04
C SER A 97 6.12 1.42 -0.22
N THR A 98 7.31 1.44 0.39
CA THR A 98 8.27 0.32 0.29
C THR A 98 7.63 -1.00 0.69
N GLN A 99 6.86 -1.03 1.79
CA GLN A 99 6.17 -2.23 2.25
C GLN A 99 5.10 -2.70 1.25
N SER A 100 4.26 -1.81 0.74
CA SER A 100 3.25 -2.17 -0.27
C SER A 100 3.90 -2.71 -1.55
N ARG A 101 5.04 -2.12 -1.94
CA ARG A 101 5.83 -2.57 -3.08
C ARG A 101 6.43 -3.96 -2.88
N ASP A 102 6.89 -4.28 -1.68
CA ASP A 102 7.37 -5.63 -1.36
C ASP A 102 6.24 -6.68 -1.52
N HIS A 103 5.04 -6.39 -1.00
CA HIS A 103 3.86 -7.25 -1.19
C HIS A 103 3.45 -7.36 -2.67
N TYR A 104 3.56 -6.25 -3.40
CA TYR A 104 3.24 -6.16 -4.81
C TYR A 104 4.10 -7.10 -5.65
N PHE A 105 5.43 -7.00 -5.48
CA PHE A 105 6.35 -7.86 -6.22
C PHE A 105 6.26 -9.31 -5.79
N LEU A 106 6.03 -9.59 -4.51
CA LEU A 106 5.82 -10.97 -4.08
C LEU A 106 4.59 -11.61 -4.76
N LEU A 107 3.51 -10.85 -4.95
CA LEU A 107 2.36 -11.34 -5.70
C LEU A 107 2.71 -11.57 -7.18
N GLN A 108 3.46 -10.67 -7.80
CA GLN A 108 3.91 -10.84 -9.19
C GLN A 108 4.82 -12.06 -9.37
N ASP A 109 5.80 -12.26 -8.48
CA ASP A 109 6.69 -13.42 -8.48
C ASP A 109 5.87 -14.71 -8.35
N ALA A 110 4.88 -14.75 -7.46
CA ALA A 110 4.01 -15.91 -7.28
C ALA A 110 3.18 -16.21 -8.55
N MET A 111 2.61 -15.20 -9.20
CA MET A 111 1.91 -15.37 -10.47
C MET A 111 2.85 -15.94 -11.54
N GLN A 112 4.05 -15.39 -11.67
CA GLN A 112 5.02 -15.83 -12.65
C GLN A 112 5.45 -17.29 -12.42
N VAL A 113 5.68 -17.70 -11.18
CA VAL A 113 6.01 -19.08 -10.81
C VAL A 113 4.86 -20.03 -11.17
N ILE A 114 3.61 -19.67 -10.81
CA ILE A 114 2.42 -20.49 -11.12
C ILE A 114 2.22 -20.60 -12.63
N ILE A 115 2.34 -19.49 -13.37
CA ILE A 115 2.24 -19.45 -14.83
C ILE A 115 3.30 -20.34 -15.47
N GLY A 116 4.54 -20.27 -14.99
CA GLY A 116 5.65 -21.11 -15.48
C GLY A 116 5.42 -22.60 -15.20
N ALA A 117 5.01 -22.93 -13.97
CA ALA A 117 4.72 -24.31 -13.56
C ALA A 117 3.57 -24.93 -14.37
N ARG A 118 2.59 -24.13 -14.77
CA ARG A 118 1.41 -24.54 -15.56
C ARG A 118 1.52 -24.23 -17.05
N SER A 119 2.70 -23.90 -17.57
CA SER A 119 2.89 -23.55 -18.98
C SER A 119 2.42 -24.62 -19.99
N LYS A 120 2.38 -25.89 -19.57
CA LYS A 120 1.87 -27.02 -20.37
C LYS A 120 0.37 -27.30 -20.18
N SER A 121 -0.25 -26.69 -19.17
CA SER A 121 -1.69 -26.83 -18.90
C SER A 121 -2.48 -25.98 -19.88
N SER A 122 -3.74 -26.34 -20.08
CA SER A 122 -4.62 -25.51 -20.90
C SER A 122 -4.92 -24.17 -20.22
N ASP A 123 -4.92 -23.09 -21.00
CA ASP A 123 -5.17 -21.73 -20.52
C ASP A 123 -6.58 -21.54 -19.93
N TRP A 124 -7.53 -22.40 -20.30
CA TRP A 124 -8.90 -22.41 -19.78
C TRP A 124 -9.08 -23.23 -18.50
N LEU A 125 -8.06 -23.95 -18.04
CA LEU A 125 -8.15 -24.74 -16.80
C LEU A 125 -8.33 -23.77 -15.61
N PRO A 126 -9.44 -23.87 -14.85
CA PRO A 126 -9.66 -22.99 -13.71
C PRO A 126 -8.71 -23.35 -12.56
N LEU A 127 -8.00 -22.34 -12.04
CA LEU A 127 -7.34 -22.37 -10.74
C LEU A 127 -8.36 -22.29 -9.60
N ARG A 128 -9.52 -21.71 -9.90
CA ARG A 128 -10.72 -21.67 -9.05
C ARG A 128 -11.95 -21.49 -9.92
N THR A 129 -13.02 -22.20 -9.59
CA THR A 129 -14.35 -21.96 -10.16
C THR A 129 -15.12 -20.91 -9.35
N ARG A 130 -16.01 -20.17 -10.00
CA ARG A 130 -16.88 -19.18 -9.37
C ARG A 130 -17.73 -19.79 -8.25
N ASP A 131 -18.14 -21.05 -8.46
CA ASP A 131 -19.02 -21.76 -7.55
C ASP A 131 -18.26 -22.39 -6.37
N ASP A 132 -16.92 -22.34 -6.37
CA ASP A 132 -16.10 -22.74 -5.23
C ASP A 132 -16.36 -21.81 -4.03
N ARG A 133 -17.06 -22.36 -3.03
CA ARG A 133 -17.32 -21.72 -1.75
C ARG A 133 -16.23 -22.12 -0.76
N PHE A 134 -15.49 -21.13 -0.27
CA PHE A 134 -14.58 -21.29 0.85
C PHE A 134 -15.07 -20.42 2.00
N THR A 135 -15.18 -20.99 3.18
CA THR A 135 -15.30 -20.21 4.41
C THR A 135 -13.98 -19.50 4.70
N LEU A 136 -14.02 -18.41 5.49
CA LEU A 136 -12.80 -17.75 5.94
C LEU A 136 -11.90 -18.71 6.72
N ALA A 137 -12.51 -19.54 7.58
CA ALA A 137 -11.81 -20.52 8.42
C ALA A 137 -11.09 -21.58 7.59
N GLU A 138 -11.74 -22.16 6.56
CA GLU A 138 -11.11 -23.14 5.67
C GLU A 138 -9.93 -22.54 4.92
N ALA A 139 -10.12 -21.33 4.39
CA ALA A 139 -9.08 -20.70 3.61
C ALA A 139 -7.89 -20.27 4.49
N GLN A 140 -8.15 -19.83 5.73
CA GLN A 140 -7.09 -19.62 6.73
C GLN A 140 -6.40 -20.93 7.14
N ALA A 141 -7.15 -22.02 7.31
CA ALA A 141 -6.58 -23.33 7.63
C ALA A 141 -5.68 -23.83 6.50
N ARG A 142 -6.10 -23.63 5.24
CA ARG A 142 -5.27 -23.91 4.06
C ARG A 142 -4.03 -23.02 4.04
N GLU A 143 -4.17 -21.71 4.23
CA GLU A 143 -3.01 -20.80 4.33
C GLU A 143 -2.00 -21.29 5.39
N ARG A 144 -2.46 -21.68 6.58
CA ARG A 144 -1.58 -22.25 7.62
C ARG A 144 -0.93 -23.56 7.17
N ALA A 145 -1.68 -24.46 6.52
CA ALA A 145 -1.13 -25.71 5.97
C ALA A 145 -0.06 -25.45 4.88
N LEU A 146 -0.18 -24.33 4.17
CA LEU A 146 0.80 -23.83 3.20
C LEU A 146 1.99 -23.11 3.87
N GLY A 147 2.00 -22.96 5.20
CA GLY A 147 3.00 -22.18 5.94
C GLY A 147 2.86 -20.66 5.75
N LEU A 148 1.69 -20.21 5.29
CA LEU A 148 1.34 -18.80 5.16
C LEU A 148 0.72 -18.34 6.48
N GLU A 149 1.55 -17.79 7.36
CA GLU A 149 1.08 -17.27 8.64
C GLU A 149 0.04 -16.13 8.46
N PRO A 150 -0.96 -16.02 9.36
CA PRO A 150 -1.99 -14.97 9.30
C PRO A 150 -1.39 -13.56 9.33
N VAL A 151 -2.00 -12.63 8.58
CA VAL A 151 -1.54 -11.24 8.44
C VAL A 151 -1.40 -10.51 9.78
N ALA A 152 -2.21 -10.88 10.78
CA ALA A 152 -2.26 -10.21 12.08
C ALA A 152 -1.03 -10.46 12.97
N GLU A 153 -0.29 -11.55 12.76
CA GLU A 153 0.83 -11.93 13.65
C GLU A 153 2.21 -11.63 13.06
N VAL A 154 2.28 -11.29 11.77
CA VAL A 154 3.56 -11.19 11.06
C VAL A 154 3.89 -9.74 10.70
N GLY A 155 4.26 -9.00 11.73
CA GLY A 155 5.31 -8.02 11.56
C GLY A 155 6.61 -8.75 11.20
N SER A 156 6.94 -8.85 9.92
CA SER A 156 8.30 -9.08 9.38
C SER A 156 8.90 -10.49 9.19
N SER A 157 8.38 -11.61 9.70
CA SER A 157 9.16 -12.89 9.61
C SER A 157 9.24 -13.48 8.18
N LEU A 158 8.10 -13.82 7.55
CA LEU A 158 8.09 -14.43 6.23
C LEU A 158 8.53 -13.44 5.14
N LEU A 159 8.03 -12.20 5.21
CA LEU A 159 8.43 -11.16 4.27
C LEU A 159 9.86 -10.70 4.51
N GLY A 160 10.37 -10.67 5.74
CA GLY A 160 11.78 -10.39 6.01
C GLY A 160 12.69 -11.51 5.49
N HIS A 161 12.23 -12.77 5.54
CA HIS A 161 12.92 -13.90 4.91
C HIS A 161 12.87 -13.84 3.37
N LEU A 162 11.74 -13.48 2.78
CA LEU A 162 11.59 -13.36 1.33
C LEU A 162 12.27 -12.09 0.78
N ARG A 163 12.22 -10.96 1.48
CA ARG A 163 12.76 -9.67 1.02
C ARG A 163 14.28 -9.68 0.77
N ARG A 164 15.01 -10.73 1.18
CA ARG A 164 16.48 -10.71 1.14
C ARG A 164 17.16 -11.23 -0.12
N THR A 165 16.58 -12.02 -1.04
CA THR A 165 17.40 -12.62 -2.14
C THR A 165 16.61 -13.24 -3.31
N LYS A 166 17.32 -13.60 -4.40
CA LYS A 166 16.96 -14.62 -5.44
C LYS A 166 16.30 -15.90 -4.91
N LYS A 167 16.33 -16.12 -3.60
CA LYS A 167 15.74 -17.25 -2.88
C LYS A 167 14.21 -17.24 -2.89
N ASN A 168 13.54 -16.14 -3.23
CA ASN A 168 12.07 -16.08 -3.30
C ASN A 168 11.51 -17.00 -4.36
N GLU A 169 12.05 -16.89 -5.57
CA GLU A 169 11.60 -17.70 -6.68
C GLU A 169 11.81 -19.19 -6.36
N GLU A 170 12.95 -19.55 -5.77
CA GLU A 170 13.25 -20.92 -5.36
C GLU A 170 12.30 -21.40 -4.25
N VAL A 171 12.04 -20.59 -3.22
CA VAL A 171 11.09 -20.92 -2.15
C VAL A 171 9.68 -21.06 -2.71
N LEU A 172 9.23 -20.15 -3.57
CA LEU A 172 7.93 -20.22 -4.23
C LEU A 172 7.84 -21.45 -5.14
N ARG A 173 8.90 -21.77 -5.91
CA ARG A 173 8.97 -22.98 -6.74
C ARG A 173 8.91 -24.25 -5.89
N GLN A 174 9.62 -24.30 -4.76
CA GLN A 174 9.58 -25.42 -3.83
C GLN A 174 8.18 -25.58 -3.21
N MET A 175 7.56 -24.47 -2.81
CA MET A 175 6.19 -24.44 -2.29
C MET A 175 5.20 -24.96 -3.34
N VAL A 176 5.19 -24.37 -4.54
CA VAL A 176 4.31 -24.76 -5.65
C VAL A 176 4.55 -26.23 -6.06
N SER A 177 5.81 -26.69 -6.11
CA SER A 177 6.15 -28.08 -6.39
C SER A 177 5.59 -29.04 -5.35
N LYS A 178 5.78 -28.73 -4.06
CA LYS A 178 5.25 -29.51 -2.94
C LYS A 178 3.71 -29.59 -2.99
N TRP A 179 3.04 -28.52 -3.39
CA TRP A 179 1.58 -28.49 -3.42
C TRP A 179 0.98 -29.16 -4.65
N ASN A 180 1.64 -29.08 -5.80
CA ASN A 180 1.22 -29.81 -6.99
C ASN A 180 1.26 -31.33 -6.77
N SER A 181 2.09 -31.84 -5.85
CA SER A 181 2.06 -33.27 -5.48
C SER A 181 0.87 -33.69 -4.61
N THR A 182 0.11 -32.76 -4.05
CA THR A 182 -1.01 -33.05 -3.12
C THR A 182 -2.40 -33.03 -3.76
N ASP A 183 -2.51 -32.95 -5.10
CA ASP A 183 -3.75 -33.10 -5.90
C ASP A 183 -4.90 -32.09 -5.60
N GLU A 184 -4.73 -31.20 -4.63
CA GLU A 184 -5.69 -30.13 -4.34
C GLU A 184 -5.47 -28.94 -5.28
N GLY A 185 -6.10 -28.96 -6.45
CA GLY A 185 -5.99 -27.96 -7.53
C GLY A 185 -6.21 -26.48 -7.15
N HIS A 186 -6.54 -26.18 -5.90
CA HIS A 186 -6.75 -24.82 -5.37
C HIS A 186 -5.56 -24.23 -4.61
N ALA A 187 -4.45 -24.96 -4.39
CA ALA A 187 -3.31 -24.44 -3.62
C ALA A 187 -2.76 -23.12 -4.19
N ASP A 188 -2.64 -23.05 -5.52
CA ASP A 188 -2.23 -21.84 -6.25
C ASP A 188 -3.18 -20.67 -5.97
N PHE A 189 -4.49 -20.91 -5.98
CA PHE A 189 -5.48 -19.89 -5.66
C PHE A 189 -5.34 -19.39 -4.22
N HIS A 190 -5.17 -20.28 -3.24
CA HIS A 190 -5.02 -19.88 -1.84
C HIS A 190 -3.75 -19.06 -1.59
N LEU A 191 -2.63 -19.41 -2.24
CA LEU A 191 -1.41 -18.58 -2.20
C LEU A 191 -1.67 -17.19 -2.79
N LEU A 192 -2.20 -17.11 -4.01
CA LEU A 192 -2.48 -15.83 -4.67
C LEU A 192 -3.44 -14.97 -3.84
N ARG A 193 -4.48 -15.58 -3.27
CA ARG A 193 -5.44 -14.93 -2.39
C ARG A 193 -4.75 -14.36 -1.14
N ALA A 194 -3.92 -15.14 -0.47
CA ALA A 194 -3.19 -14.71 0.73
C ALA A 194 -2.30 -13.50 0.43
N LEU A 195 -1.56 -13.55 -0.68
CA LEU A 195 -0.68 -12.47 -1.13
C LEU A 195 -1.46 -11.23 -1.56
N GLY A 196 -2.55 -11.41 -2.30
CA GLY A 196 -3.46 -10.32 -2.69
C GLY A 196 -4.12 -9.66 -1.47
N SER A 197 -4.51 -10.45 -0.47
CA SER A 197 -5.04 -9.95 0.80
C SER A 197 -4.01 -9.10 1.54
N ARG A 198 -2.77 -9.58 1.67
CA ARG A 198 -1.65 -8.83 2.28
C ARG A 198 -1.37 -7.53 1.54
N LEU A 199 -1.38 -7.54 0.21
CA LEU A 199 -1.23 -6.33 -0.58
C LEU A 199 -2.35 -5.33 -0.28
N ARG A 200 -3.62 -5.76 -0.31
CA ARG A 200 -4.77 -4.89 0.02
C ARG A 200 -4.66 -4.28 1.43
N THR A 201 -4.29 -5.09 2.43
CA THR A 201 -4.07 -4.61 3.79
C THR A 201 -2.90 -3.62 3.88
N GLY A 202 -1.80 -3.88 3.18
CA GLY A 202 -0.65 -2.96 3.11
C GLY A 202 -1.02 -1.62 2.47
N LEU A 203 -1.82 -1.63 1.40
CA LEU A 203 -2.33 -0.40 0.77
C LEU A 203 -3.24 0.39 1.70
N ALA A 204 -4.14 -0.30 2.44
CA ALA A 204 -5.01 0.33 3.43
C ALA A 204 -4.19 1.00 4.55
N HIS A 205 -3.23 0.27 5.13
CA HIS A 205 -2.34 0.82 6.15
C HIS A 205 -1.51 2.00 5.65
N ASP A 206 -1.03 1.98 4.41
CA ASP A 206 -0.29 3.12 3.86
C ASP A 206 -1.17 4.38 3.72
N LEU A 207 -2.45 4.22 3.38
CA LEU A 207 -3.41 5.33 3.37
C LEU A 207 -3.68 5.86 4.79
N GLU A 208 -3.81 4.97 5.77
CA GLU A 208 -4.06 5.32 7.17
C GLU A 208 -2.85 6.02 7.82
N ALA A 209 -1.66 5.43 7.72
CA ALA A 209 -0.43 5.95 8.32
C ALA A 209 -0.11 7.38 7.84
N ARG A 210 -0.46 7.70 6.59
CA ARG A 210 -0.21 9.01 5.98
C ARG A 210 -1.35 10.00 6.15
N SER A 211 -2.51 9.55 6.64
CA SER A 211 -3.65 10.44 6.91
C SER A 211 -3.42 11.36 8.12
N GLY A 212 -2.42 11.06 8.97
CA GLY A 212 -2.14 11.82 10.18
C GLY A 212 -3.21 11.71 11.26
N ILE A 213 -4.27 10.92 11.04
CA ILE A 213 -5.39 10.73 11.98
C ILE A 213 -4.89 10.15 13.31
N TRP A 214 -3.82 9.35 13.30
CA TRP A 214 -3.23 8.75 14.50
C TRP A 214 -2.20 9.61 15.23
N ALA A 215 -1.67 10.67 14.60
CA ALA A 215 -0.69 11.54 15.27
C ALA A 215 -1.31 12.41 16.39
N GLY A 216 -2.65 12.47 16.47
CA GLY A 216 -3.38 13.16 17.54
C GLY A 216 -3.74 12.29 18.75
N PHE A 217 -3.59 10.96 18.66
CA PHE A 217 -3.84 10.02 19.75
C PHE A 217 -2.50 9.40 20.14
N GLY A 218 -1.82 10.00 21.12
CA GLY A 218 -0.44 9.69 21.53
C GLY A 218 -0.19 8.28 22.08
N GLY A 219 -0.37 7.25 21.26
CA GLY A 219 0.20 5.93 21.47
C GLY A 219 1.43 5.78 20.57
N GLU A 220 2.60 5.66 21.17
CA GLU A 220 3.78 5.22 20.42
C GLU A 220 3.49 3.88 19.72
N PRO A 221 3.91 3.71 18.45
CA PRO A 221 3.80 2.42 17.78
C PRO A 221 4.70 1.41 18.52
N ARG A 222 4.06 0.38 19.09
CA ARG A 222 4.73 -0.83 19.61
C ARG A 222 5.08 -1.78 18.47
#